data_AF-A0A2J7RIC7-F1
#
_entry.id   AF-A0A2J7RIC7-F1
#
_cell.length_a   1.000
_cell.length_b   1.000
_cell.length_c   1.000
_cell.angle_alpha   90.00
_cell.angle_beta   90.00
_cell.angle_gamma   90.00
#
_symmetry.space_group_name_H-M   'P 1'
#
loop_
_entity.id
_entity.type
_entity.pdbx_description
1 polymer ?
#
loop_
_entity_poly.entity_id
_entity_poly.type
_entity_poly.pdbx_seq_one_letter_code
_entity_poly.pdbx_strand_id
1 'polypeptide(L)'
;MGGKHKQAQRTKNNARDAFPPKKITEAIIFCQEEILNYIFDNLIVQTAQTLSNPKTVTAEEMEAKYQRVVVSSLQGYALYLHKLPAEQLQAVHPANKKLISSKKFWKLAKHTSALIRNAWFSVLTALCQKAPDLLTDEGARAALAVFGNLDETDSTVLPTVWEASLHVLTAVQDCWQHVSAEKLVLPKLWHILREGGEGNAVTIFPNLLPFLSKIPSSVCSNKQDFYDKFFDSIRHGLSQKSVVQSAAECNAVARCYIECLRYIVLLHLSESDFCQALVQNLLIGAVELMLKDQKLLLVSAALFPQVSGLIYHWSNSEGYGVLVQLFWNNLTSLVLESLSSPEDAPHSRSICTEWLLNRLVEFCLCLKNPKHQRSSRGLRVKFVFPENDSNGESLEAESPTDTVLSISNDVHVDRYLQIVVEVICVSCFKKTKQFCDPAFLFYLNKLIRAFESRELFVSLLKVDVTEEIGTESKDSLVQLYDSTLHKWLQDEKICSENLVDITFALLKFLTADEKNHVLDTLCKV
;
A
#
# COMPACT_ATOMS: atom_id res chain seq x y z
N MET A 1 -12.36 -27.13 18.25
CA MET A 1 -11.28 -27.41 17.27
C MET A 1 -9.86 -27.49 17.88
N GLY A 2 -9.59 -27.06 19.13
CA GLY A 2 -8.23 -27.04 19.71
C GLY A 2 -7.57 -28.39 20.07
N GLY A 3 -8.32 -29.49 20.18
CA GLY A 3 -7.77 -30.80 20.55
C GLY A 3 -7.03 -31.54 19.42
N LYS A 4 -7.46 -31.37 18.16
CA LYS A 4 -6.90 -32.10 17.01
C LYS A 4 -5.60 -31.47 16.46
N HIS A 5 -5.50 -30.13 16.49
CA HIS A 5 -4.22 -29.45 16.25
C HIS A 5 -3.15 -29.87 17.26
N LYS A 6 -3.52 -30.01 18.54
CA LYS A 6 -2.61 -30.53 19.57
C LYS A 6 -2.12 -31.94 19.26
N GLN A 7 -2.95 -32.83 18.71
CA GLN A 7 -2.57 -34.21 18.41
C GLN A 7 -1.70 -34.34 17.17
N ALA A 8 -1.98 -33.62 16.08
CA ALA A 8 -1.09 -33.57 14.92
C ALA A 8 0.27 -32.94 15.27
N GLN A 9 0.27 -31.90 16.10
CA GLN A 9 1.51 -31.30 16.63
C GLN A 9 2.25 -32.28 17.55
N ARG A 10 1.53 -33.05 18.38
CA ARG A 10 2.11 -34.11 19.22
C ARG A 10 2.75 -35.21 18.38
N THR A 11 2.11 -35.67 17.31
CA THR A 11 2.70 -36.69 16.43
C THR A 11 3.93 -36.15 15.69
N LYS A 12 3.89 -34.90 15.22
CA LYS A 12 5.06 -34.23 14.63
C LYS A 12 6.21 -34.09 15.63
N ASN A 13 5.92 -33.71 16.87
CA ASN A 13 6.92 -33.57 17.92
C ASN A 13 7.47 -34.95 18.33
N ASN A 14 6.61 -35.93 18.57
CA ASN A 14 7.02 -37.30 18.90
C ASN A 14 7.87 -37.95 17.80
N ALA A 15 7.58 -37.70 16.51
CA ALA A 15 8.39 -38.19 15.41
C ALA A 15 9.76 -37.51 15.34
N ARG A 16 9.84 -36.20 15.65
CA ARG A 16 11.10 -35.44 15.77
C ARG A 16 11.92 -35.87 16.99
N ASP A 17 11.25 -36.26 18.07
CA ASP A 17 11.90 -36.73 19.30
C ASP A 17 12.37 -38.20 19.17
N ALA A 18 11.68 -39.00 18.35
CA ALA A 18 12.02 -40.41 18.12
C ALA A 18 13.11 -40.62 17.05
N PHE A 19 13.29 -39.68 16.10
CA PHE A 19 14.24 -39.83 15.00
C PHE A 19 15.02 -38.53 14.73
N PRO A 20 16.34 -38.60 14.50
CA PRO A 20 17.10 -37.49 13.94
C PRO A 20 16.49 -37.02 12.61
N PRO A 21 16.53 -35.72 12.27
CA PRO A 21 15.87 -35.17 11.08
C PRO A 21 16.21 -35.90 9.76
N LYS A 22 17.45 -36.38 9.61
CA LYS A 22 17.90 -37.15 8.45
C LYS A 22 17.15 -38.49 8.29
N LYS A 23 16.90 -39.20 9.39
CA LYS A 23 16.17 -40.48 9.38
C LYS A 23 14.70 -40.33 8.99
N ILE A 24 14.09 -39.17 9.27
CA ILE A 24 12.71 -38.89 8.84
C ILE A 24 12.64 -38.79 7.31
N THR A 25 13.59 -38.08 6.69
CA THR A 25 13.66 -37.99 5.23
C THR A 25 13.95 -39.35 4.61
N GLU A 26 14.88 -40.12 5.16
CA GLU A 26 15.16 -41.51 4.71
C GLU A 26 13.92 -42.42 4.80
N ALA A 27 13.14 -42.33 5.88
CA ALA A 27 11.90 -43.09 6.01
C ALA A 27 10.85 -42.68 4.98
N ILE A 28 10.73 -41.37 4.68
CA ILE A 28 9.85 -40.90 3.60
C ILE A 28 10.35 -41.42 2.26
N ILE A 29 11.68 -41.43 2.02
CA ILE A 29 12.28 -41.97 0.79
C ILE A 29 12.00 -43.47 0.64
N PHE A 30 12.11 -44.22 1.72
CA PHE A 30 11.84 -45.65 1.71
C PHE A 30 10.38 -45.98 1.38
N CYS A 31 9.43 -45.19 1.89
CA CYS A 31 7.99 -45.44 1.74
C CYS A 31 7.31 -44.57 0.65
N GLN A 32 8.04 -43.99 -0.31
CA GLN A 32 7.46 -42.98 -1.21
C GLN A 32 6.28 -43.53 -2.03
N GLU A 33 6.39 -44.75 -2.54
CA GLU A 33 5.37 -45.35 -3.38
C GLU A 33 4.09 -45.63 -2.58
N GLU A 34 4.20 -46.15 -1.36
CA GLU A 34 3.07 -46.38 -0.46
C GLU A 34 2.42 -45.06 -0.03
N ILE A 35 3.22 -44.03 0.25
CA ILE A 35 2.72 -42.69 0.59
C ILE A 35 1.92 -42.12 -0.58
N LEU A 36 2.47 -42.16 -1.79
CA LEU A 36 1.80 -41.63 -2.99
C LEU A 36 0.55 -42.43 -3.35
N ASN A 37 0.58 -43.76 -3.23
CA ASN A 37 -0.59 -44.60 -3.45
C ASN A 37 -1.70 -44.31 -2.43
N TYR A 38 -1.35 -44.16 -1.15
CA TYR A 38 -2.32 -43.79 -0.11
C TYR A 38 -2.97 -42.42 -0.38
N ILE A 39 -2.16 -41.43 -0.78
CA ILE A 39 -2.65 -40.09 -1.16
C ILE A 39 -3.53 -40.19 -2.40
N PHE A 40 -3.11 -40.94 -3.43
CA PHE A 40 -3.87 -41.13 -4.65
C PHE A 40 -5.24 -41.75 -4.37
N ASP A 41 -5.28 -42.82 -3.57
CA ASP A 41 -6.53 -43.48 -3.22
C ASP A 41 -7.47 -42.52 -2.49
N ASN A 42 -6.97 -41.81 -1.48
CA ASN A 42 -7.77 -40.86 -0.71
C ASN A 42 -8.31 -39.69 -1.54
N LEU A 43 -7.53 -39.16 -2.49
CA LEU A 43 -7.91 -37.98 -3.27
C LEU A 43 -8.72 -38.31 -4.52
N ILE A 44 -8.44 -39.47 -5.15
CA ILE A 44 -8.93 -39.79 -6.50
C ILE A 44 -9.95 -40.93 -6.48
N VAL A 45 -9.81 -41.91 -5.57
CA VAL A 45 -10.64 -43.12 -5.55
C VAL A 45 -11.77 -42.98 -4.53
N GLN A 46 -11.43 -42.60 -3.30
CA GLN A 46 -12.37 -42.58 -2.18
C GLN A 46 -13.42 -41.46 -2.31
N THR A 47 -14.61 -41.71 -1.77
CA THR A 47 -15.70 -40.74 -1.56
C THR A 47 -16.21 -40.86 -0.12
N ALA A 48 -17.10 -39.96 0.31
CA ALA A 48 -17.75 -40.05 1.61
C ALA A 48 -18.41 -41.42 1.87
N GLN A 49 -19.01 -42.02 0.84
CA GLN A 49 -19.71 -43.31 0.92
C GLN A 49 -18.77 -44.52 0.90
N THR A 50 -17.57 -44.41 0.33
CA THR A 50 -16.61 -45.53 0.33
C THR A 50 -15.73 -45.53 1.58
N LEU A 51 -15.50 -44.37 2.20
CA LEU A 51 -14.71 -44.21 3.44
C LEU A 51 -15.47 -44.52 4.73
N SER A 52 -16.80 -44.61 4.65
CA SER A 52 -17.68 -44.80 5.80
C SER A 52 -18.83 -45.71 5.43
N ASN A 53 -19.34 -46.49 6.38
CA ASN A 53 -20.50 -47.34 6.13
C ASN A 53 -21.79 -46.49 6.18
N PRO A 54 -22.54 -46.33 5.08
CA PRO A 54 -23.75 -45.51 5.03
C PRO A 54 -24.87 -46.01 5.94
N LYS A 55 -24.78 -47.26 6.41
CA LYS A 55 -25.77 -47.86 7.31
C LYS A 55 -25.56 -47.49 8.78
N THR A 56 -24.38 -46.99 9.15
CA THR A 56 -23.98 -46.78 10.55
C THR A 56 -23.57 -45.35 10.86
N VAL A 57 -23.41 -44.50 9.84
CA VAL A 57 -22.91 -43.12 9.98
C VAL A 57 -23.81 -42.18 9.18
N THR A 58 -24.15 -41.04 9.76
CA THR A 58 -24.99 -40.04 9.08
C THR A 58 -24.26 -39.41 7.88
N ALA A 59 -25.00 -38.90 6.89
CA ALA A 59 -24.40 -38.29 5.70
C ALA A 59 -23.44 -37.13 6.04
N GLU A 60 -23.79 -36.31 7.03
CA GLU A 60 -22.97 -35.21 7.52
C GLU A 60 -21.66 -35.69 8.16
N GLU A 61 -21.71 -36.72 9.00
CA GLU A 61 -20.52 -37.29 9.63
C GLU A 61 -19.60 -37.98 8.62
N MET A 62 -20.18 -38.66 7.61
CA MET A 62 -19.43 -39.26 6.51
C MET A 62 -18.68 -38.19 5.71
N GLU A 63 -19.36 -37.10 5.36
CA GLU A 63 -18.76 -35.97 4.65
C GLU A 63 -17.68 -35.29 5.50
N ALA A 64 -17.94 -35.05 6.78
CA ALA A 64 -16.96 -34.47 7.69
C ALA A 64 -15.73 -35.38 7.89
N LYS A 65 -15.88 -36.71 7.83
CA LYS A 65 -14.74 -37.65 7.83
C LYS A 65 -13.98 -37.58 6.52
N TYR A 66 -14.68 -37.61 5.38
CA TYR A 66 -14.08 -37.51 4.05
C TYR A 66 -13.26 -36.23 3.89
N GLN A 67 -13.83 -35.08 4.24
CA GLN A 67 -13.12 -33.81 4.15
C GLN A 67 -11.83 -33.79 4.99
N ARG A 68 -11.86 -34.36 6.20
CA ARG A 68 -10.66 -34.48 7.04
C ARG A 68 -9.58 -35.35 6.39
N VAL A 69 -9.96 -36.45 5.74
CA VAL A 69 -9.03 -37.34 5.04
C VAL A 69 -8.42 -36.64 3.83
N VAL A 70 -9.24 -35.93 3.04
CA VAL A 70 -8.78 -35.15 1.88
C VAL A 70 -7.80 -34.05 2.30
N VAL A 71 -8.17 -33.23 3.29
CA VAL A 71 -7.29 -32.16 3.82
C VAL A 71 -5.98 -32.75 4.34
N SER A 72 -6.03 -33.83 5.12
CA SER A 72 -4.82 -34.46 5.66
C SER A 72 -3.93 -35.05 4.56
N SER A 73 -4.53 -35.60 3.50
CA SER A 73 -3.79 -36.16 2.36
C SER A 73 -3.12 -35.07 1.53
N LEU A 74 -3.81 -33.95 1.28
CA LEU A 74 -3.23 -32.77 0.61
C LEU A 74 -2.08 -32.16 1.43
N GLN A 75 -2.28 -31.96 2.74
CA GLN A 75 -1.23 -31.46 3.62
C GLN A 75 -0.04 -32.42 3.72
N GLY A 76 -0.32 -33.74 3.74
CA GLY A 76 0.70 -34.78 3.67
C GLY A 76 1.49 -34.70 2.36
N TYR A 77 0.81 -34.47 1.24
CA TYR A 77 1.45 -34.35 -0.06
C TYR A 77 2.31 -33.08 -0.18
N ALA A 78 1.83 -31.92 0.28
CA ALA A 78 2.64 -30.70 0.34
C ALA A 78 3.89 -30.89 1.21
N LEU A 79 3.75 -31.55 2.37
CA LEU A 79 4.88 -31.87 3.23
C LEU A 79 5.88 -32.81 2.55
N TYR A 80 5.38 -33.84 1.86
CA TYR A 80 6.19 -34.77 1.07
C TYR A 80 7.03 -34.03 0.03
N LEU A 81 6.41 -33.15 -0.76
CA LEU A 81 7.11 -32.32 -1.78
C LEU A 81 8.19 -31.43 -1.17
N HIS A 82 7.94 -30.84 0.01
CA HIS A 82 8.93 -30.00 0.69
C HIS A 82 10.09 -30.77 1.33
N LYS A 83 9.88 -32.04 1.68
CA LYS A 83 10.85 -32.84 2.46
C LYS A 83 11.83 -33.60 1.61
N LEU A 84 11.47 -33.89 0.36
CA LEU A 84 12.30 -34.70 -0.52
C LEU A 84 13.22 -33.85 -1.39
N PRO A 85 14.48 -34.29 -1.60
CA PRO A 85 15.36 -33.74 -2.62
C PRO A 85 14.76 -33.89 -4.03
N ALA A 86 15.18 -33.01 -4.96
CA ALA A 86 14.67 -33.02 -6.32
C ALA A 86 14.92 -34.36 -7.03
N GLU A 87 16.08 -35.00 -6.81
CA GLU A 87 16.46 -36.28 -7.40
C GLU A 87 15.48 -37.40 -6.99
N GLN A 88 15.00 -37.35 -5.75
CA GLN A 88 14.05 -38.31 -5.22
C GLN A 88 12.66 -38.09 -5.80
N LEU A 89 12.24 -36.83 -5.97
CA LEU A 89 10.98 -36.51 -6.65
C LEU A 89 11.00 -36.95 -8.13
N GLN A 90 12.15 -36.84 -8.79
CA GLN A 90 12.35 -37.37 -10.15
C GLN A 90 12.24 -38.89 -10.22
N ALA A 91 12.81 -39.61 -9.25
CA ALA A 91 12.79 -41.08 -9.22
C ALA A 91 11.35 -41.65 -9.22
N VAL A 92 10.41 -40.96 -8.57
CA VAL A 92 8.98 -41.32 -8.54
C VAL A 92 8.10 -40.34 -9.32
N HIS A 93 8.67 -39.69 -10.34
CA HIS A 93 7.95 -38.79 -11.23
C HIS A 93 6.67 -39.42 -11.82
N PRO A 94 6.66 -40.68 -12.31
CA PRO A 94 5.44 -41.28 -12.86
C PRO A 94 4.27 -41.36 -11.88
N ALA A 95 4.54 -41.67 -10.60
CA ALA A 95 3.51 -41.77 -9.57
C ALA A 95 2.94 -40.38 -9.21
N ASN A 96 3.80 -39.38 -9.08
CA ASN A 96 3.38 -37.99 -8.91
C ASN A 96 2.54 -37.51 -10.12
N LYS A 97 3.03 -37.76 -11.34
CA LYS A 97 2.34 -37.38 -12.58
C LYS A 97 0.96 -38.01 -12.68
N LYS A 98 0.81 -39.29 -12.32
CA LYS A 98 -0.49 -39.98 -12.27
C LYS A 98 -1.50 -39.27 -11.37
N LEU A 99 -1.07 -38.78 -10.20
CA LEU A 99 -1.92 -38.02 -9.28
C LEU A 99 -2.34 -36.68 -9.89
N ILE A 100 -1.38 -35.87 -10.32
CA ILE A 100 -1.64 -34.51 -10.79
C ILE A 100 -2.38 -34.47 -12.13
N SER A 101 -2.21 -35.45 -13.01
CA SER A 101 -2.92 -35.49 -14.29
C SER A 101 -4.40 -35.87 -14.14
N SER A 102 -4.82 -36.32 -12.95
CA SER A 102 -6.21 -36.64 -12.66
C SER A 102 -7.11 -35.40 -12.64
N LYS A 103 -8.20 -35.43 -13.40
CA LYS A 103 -9.23 -34.36 -13.38
C LYS A 103 -9.84 -34.16 -11.98
N LYS A 104 -9.90 -35.21 -11.15
CA LYS A 104 -10.43 -35.11 -9.78
C LYS A 104 -9.54 -34.26 -8.87
N PHE A 105 -8.21 -34.33 -9.07
CA PHE A 105 -7.26 -33.51 -8.32
C PHE A 105 -7.54 -32.03 -8.54
N TRP A 106 -7.64 -31.58 -9.79
CA TRP A 106 -7.89 -30.17 -10.12
C TRP A 106 -9.28 -29.65 -9.71
N LYS A 107 -10.28 -30.52 -9.58
CA LYS A 107 -11.62 -30.14 -9.08
C LYS A 107 -11.58 -29.69 -7.62
N LEU A 108 -10.58 -30.11 -6.83
CA LEU A 108 -10.44 -29.73 -5.43
C LEU A 108 -10.19 -28.23 -5.24
N ALA A 109 -9.64 -27.54 -6.25
CA ALA A 109 -9.44 -26.10 -6.26
C ALA A 109 -10.74 -25.30 -6.09
N LYS A 110 -11.88 -25.89 -6.48
CA LYS A 110 -13.23 -25.28 -6.37
C LYS A 110 -14.14 -26.05 -5.43
N HIS A 111 -13.57 -26.82 -4.50
CA HIS A 111 -14.35 -27.56 -3.53
C HIS A 111 -15.12 -26.62 -2.60
N THR A 112 -16.33 -27.00 -2.17
CA THR A 112 -17.18 -26.20 -1.29
C THR A 112 -16.51 -25.91 0.06
N SER A 113 -15.81 -26.90 0.61
CA SER A 113 -14.99 -26.77 1.82
C SER A 113 -13.75 -25.89 1.61
N ALA A 114 -13.69 -24.76 2.32
CA ALA A 114 -12.55 -23.84 2.34
C ALA A 114 -11.24 -24.52 2.75
N LEU A 115 -11.28 -25.42 3.74
CA LEU A 115 -10.10 -26.16 4.21
C LEU A 115 -9.46 -27.03 3.11
N ILE A 116 -10.29 -27.61 2.22
CA ILE A 116 -9.81 -28.39 1.08
C ILE A 116 -9.16 -27.45 0.05
N ARG A 117 -9.81 -26.34 -0.29
CA ARG A 117 -9.24 -25.34 -1.23
C ARG A 117 -7.90 -24.83 -0.72
N ASN A 118 -7.83 -24.40 0.54
CA ASN A 118 -6.61 -23.92 1.18
C ASN A 118 -5.46 -24.95 1.13
N ALA A 119 -5.75 -26.21 1.51
CA ALA A 119 -4.76 -27.28 1.44
C ALA A 119 -4.34 -27.61 0.00
N TRP A 120 -5.25 -27.50 -0.96
CA TRP A 120 -4.96 -27.74 -2.37
C TRP A 120 -4.08 -26.64 -2.98
N PHE A 121 -4.36 -25.36 -2.72
CA PHE A 121 -3.48 -24.26 -3.16
C PHE A 121 -2.11 -24.33 -2.50
N SER A 122 -2.02 -24.80 -1.24
CA SER A 122 -0.73 -25.09 -0.59
C SER A 122 0.06 -26.18 -1.33
N VAL A 123 -0.61 -27.23 -1.83
CA VAL A 123 0.02 -28.25 -2.69
C VAL A 123 0.50 -27.63 -4.00
N LEU A 124 -0.30 -26.78 -4.63
CA LEU A 124 0.08 -26.12 -5.88
C LEU A 124 1.32 -25.25 -5.70
N THR A 125 1.40 -24.46 -4.62
CA THR A 125 2.60 -23.71 -4.25
C THR A 125 3.82 -24.63 -4.10
N ALA A 126 3.67 -25.75 -3.37
CA ALA A 126 4.75 -26.71 -3.18
C ALA A 126 5.21 -27.34 -4.51
N LEU A 127 4.29 -27.66 -5.42
CA LEU A 127 4.61 -28.14 -6.77
C LEU A 127 5.42 -27.09 -7.55
N CYS A 128 4.97 -25.83 -7.59
CA CYS A 128 5.70 -24.76 -8.26
C CYS A 128 7.13 -24.56 -7.69
N GLN A 129 7.30 -24.69 -6.38
CA GLN A 129 8.58 -24.47 -5.71
C GLN A 129 9.55 -25.66 -5.79
N LYS A 130 9.04 -26.90 -5.79
CA LYS A 130 9.84 -28.11 -5.56
C LYS A 130 9.82 -29.10 -6.71
N ALA A 131 8.80 -29.08 -7.56
CA ALA A 131 8.69 -29.96 -8.72
C ALA A 131 7.96 -29.26 -9.89
N PRO A 132 8.48 -28.13 -10.39
CA PRO A 132 7.84 -27.38 -11.47
C PRO A 132 7.72 -28.17 -12.78
N ASP A 133 8.62 -29.13 -13.00
CA ASP A 133 8.62 -30.08 -14.12
C ASP A 133 7.33 -30.93 -14.19
N LEU A 134 6.73 -31.26 -13.04
CA LEU A 134 5.45 -31.96 -13.00
C LEU A 134 4.32 -31.11 -13.66
N LEU A 135 4.44 -29.78 -13.62
CA LEU A 135 3.43 -28.85 -14.13
C LEU A 135 3.54 -28.57 -15.63
N THR A 136 4.58 -29.04 -16.34
CA THR A 136 4.80 -28.71 -17.76
C THR A 136 3.57 -28.99 -18.64
N ASP A 137 2.93 -30.16 -18.51
CA ASP A 137 1.70 -30.50 -19.27
C ASP A 137 0.40 -30.06 -18.58
N GLU A 138 0.49 -29.48 -17.38
CA GLU A 138 -0.66 -29.07 -16.58
C GLU A 138 -0.75 -27.55 -16.45
N GLY A 139 0.10 -26.80 -17.15
CA GLY A 139 0.18 -25.33 -17.10
C GLY A 139 -1.17 -24.65 -17.31
N ALA A 140 -1.97 -25.15 -18.26
CA ALA A 140 -3.33 -24.65 -18.49
C ALA A 140 -4.25 -24.83 -17.28
N ARG A 141 -4.19 -25.98 -16.60
CA ARG A 141 -5.02 -26.22 -15.41
C ARG A 141 -4.53 -25.42 -14.21
N ALA A 142 -3.21 -25.27 -14.04
CA ALA A 142 -2.61 -24.41 -13.03
C ALA A 142 -3.03 -22.95 -13.21
N ALA A 143 -2.88 -22.40 -14.42
CA ALA A 143 -3.29 -21.04 -14.75
C ALA A 143 -4.79 -20.83 -14.51
N LEU A 144 -5.65 -21.72 -15.01
CA LEU A 144 -7.10 -21.65 -14.78
C LEU A 144 -7.48 -21.74 -13.31
N ALA A 145 -6.74 -22.53 -12.50
CA ALA A 145 -7.02 -22.68 -11.08
C ALA A 145 -6.68 -21.40 -10.30
N VAL A 146 -5.52 -20.80 -10.52
CA VAL A 146 -5.13 -19.58 -9.78
C VAL A 146 -5.90 -18.35 -10.26
N PHE A 147 -5.94 -18.12 -11.58
CA PHE A 147 -6.62 -16.95 -12.11
C PHE A 147 -8.13 -17.01 -11.97
N GLY A 148 -8.70 -18.23 -11.98
CA GLY A 148 -10.11 -18.44 -11.74
C GLY A 148 -10.57 -18.20 -10.30
N ASN A 149 -9.64 -18.01 -9.35
CA ASN A 149 -9.92 -17.80 -7.93
C ASN A 149 -9.26 -16.53 -7.36
N LEU A 150 -8.79 -15.59 -8.19
CA LEU A 150 -8.21 -14.32 -7.70
C LEU A 150 -9.16 -13.47 -6.84
N ASP A 151 -10.45 -13.70 -6.97
CA ASP A 151 -11.55 -13.12 -6.21
C ASP A 151 -12.01 -14.00 -5.04
N GLU A 152 -11.18 -14.93 -4.55
CA GLU A 152 -11.48 -15.69 -3.33
C GLU A 152 -11.59 -14.75 -2.12
N THR A 153 -12.73 -14.83 -1.43
CA THR A 153 -13.08 -13.95 -0.30
C THR A 153 -12.95 -14.64 1.06
N ASP A 154 -12.80 -15.96 1.10
CA ASP A 154 -12.56 -16.68 2.35
C ASP A 154 -11.16 -16.36 2.90
N SER A 155 -11.12 -15.65 4.04
CA SER A 155 -9.88 -15.23 4.72
C SER A 155 -8.92 -16.38 5.06
N THR A 156 -9.40 -17.62 5.12
CA THR A 156 -8.56 -18.80 5.37
C THR A 156 -7.91 -19.36 4.10
N VAL A 157 -8.47 -19.04 2.92
CA VAL A 157 -8.05 -19.59 1.63
C VAL A 157 -7.27 -18.56 0.81
N LEU A 158 -7.75 -17.31 0.77
CA LEU A 158 -7.18 -16.26 -0.06
C LEU A 158 -5.66 -16.05 0.10
N PRO A 159 -5.01 -16.21 1.28
CA PRO A 159 -3.55 -16.02 1.36
C PRO A 159 -2.83 -17.05 0.49
N THR A 160 -3.28 -18.30 0.54
CA THR A 160 -2.69 -19.39 -0.26
C THR A 160 -3.02 -19.27 -1.73
N VAL A 161 -4.18 -18.70 -2.11
CA VAL A 161 -4.50 -18.44 -3.52
C VAL A 161 -3.57 -17.40 -4.11
N TRP A 162 -3.36 -16.29 -3.41
CA TRP A 162 -2.45 -15.23 -3.87
C TRP A 162 -1.01 -15.71 -3.93
N GLU A 163 -0.56 -16.45 -2.90
CA GLU A 163 0.76 -17.09 -2.92
C GLU A 163 0.91 -18.06 -4.11
N ALA A 164 -0.04 -18.97 -4.32
CA ALA A 164 -0.01 -19.90 -5.44
C ALA A 164 -0.05 -19.18 -6.79
N SER A 165 -0.80 -18.09 -6.91
CA SER A 165 -0.86 -17.26 -8.12
C SER A 165 0.50 -16.71 -8.51
N LEU A 166 1.25 -16.14 -7.55
CA LEU A 166 2.59 -15.61 -7.80
C LEU A 166 3.59 -16.72 -8.16
N HIS A 167 3.47 -17.90 -7.54
CA HIS A 167 4.31 -19.04 -7.87
C HIS A 167 4.01 -19.61 -9.25
N VAL A 168 2.73 -19.72 -9.65
CA VAL A 168 2.34 -20.15 -11.00
C VAL A 168 2.84 -19.17 -12.06
N LEU A 169 2.73 -17.85 -11.82
CA LEU A 169 3.28 -16.82 -12.71
C LEU A 169 4.79 -16.94 -12.93
N THR A 170 5.51 -17.58 -12.01
CA THR A 170 6.96 -17.78 -12.08
C THR A 170 7.34 -19.15 -12.64
N ALA A 171 6.61 -20.21 -12.26
CA ALA A 171 6.91 -21.59 -12.65
C ALA A 171 6.33 -21.98 -14.02
N VAL A 172 5.21 -21.38 -14.45
CA VAL A 172 4.52 -21.68 -15.71
C VAL A 172 4.69 -20.51 -16.67
N GLN A 173 5.75 -20.55 -17.48
CA GLN A 173 6.17 -19.41 -18.32
C GLN A 173 5.13 -18.99 -19.37
N ASP A 174 4.34 -19.95 -19.86
CA ASP A 174 3.29 -19.76 -20.86
C ASP A 174 1.89 -19.60 -20.25
N CYS A 175 1.78 -19.33 -18.93
CA CYS A 175 0.49 -19.24 -18.22
C CYS A 175 -0.53 -18.30 -18.90
N TRP A 176 -0.07 -17.19 -19.46
CA TRP A 176 -0.91 -16.21 -20.16
C TRP A 176 -1.43 -16.68 -21.53
N GLN A 177 -0.82 -17.71 -22.14
CA GLN A 177 -1.32 -18.31 -23.38
C GLN A 177 -2.50 -19.26 -23.13
N HIS A 178 -2.61 -19.78 -21.90
CA HIS A 178 -3.65 -20.74 -21.53
C HIS A 178 -4.96 -20.13 -21.08
N VAL A 179 -4.99 -18.82 -20.80
CA VAL A 179 -6.17 -18.13 -20.28
C VAL A 179 -6.46 -16.84 -21.04
N SER A 180 -7.74 -16.52 -21.20
CA SER A 180 -8.14 -15.20 -21.67
C SER A 180 -8.04 -14.21 -20.51
N ALA A 181 -7.03 -13.34 -20.54
CA ALA A 181 -6.86 -12.32 -19.52
C ALA A 181 -8.09 -11.41 -19.42
N GLU A 182 -8.61 -10.94 -20.55
CA GLU A 182 -9.78 -10.06 -20.62
C GLU A 182 -11.06 -10.70 -20.07
N LYS A 183 -11.27 -12.01 -20.28
CA LYS A 183 -12.50 -12.70 -19.88
C LYS A 183 -12.45 -13.33 -18.49
N LEU A 184 -11.25 -13.69 -18.01
CA LEU A 184 -11.08 -14.43 -16.76
C LEU A 184 -10.31 -13.64 -15.71
N VAL A 185 -9.10 -13.19 -16.05
CA VAL A 185 -8.14 -12.64 -15.08
C VAL A 185 -8.54 -11.23 -14.65
N LEU A 186 -8.70 -10.34 -15.63
CA LEU A 186 -8.94 -8.92 -15.41
C LEU A 186 -10.29 -8.66 -14.71
N PRO A 187 -11.42 -9.29 -15.08
CA PRO A 187 -12.69 -9.07 -14.38
C PRO A 187 -12.61 -9.40 -12.88
N LYS A 188 -11.92 -10.50 -12.53
CA LYS A 188 -11.73 -10.91 -11.12
C LYS A 188 -10.79 -9.96 -10.38
N LEU A 189 -9.70 -9.55 -11.02
CA LEU A 189 -8.79 -8.54 -10.47
C LEU A 189 -9.50 -7.20 -10.24
N TRP A 190 -10.29 -6.72 -11.21
CA TRP A 190 -11.05 -5.47 -11.07
C TRP A 190 -12.07 -5.55 -9.94
N HIS A 191 -12.75 -6.68 -9.80
CA HIS A 191 -13.69 -6.89 -8.71
C HIS A 191 -13.00 -6.74 -7.35
N ILE A 192 -11.95 -7.52 -7.06
CA ILE A 192 -11.31 -7.49 -5.74
C ILE A 192 -10.67 -6.13 -5.41
N LEU A 193 -10.15 -5.42 -6.42
CA LEU A 193 -9.62 -4.07 -6.25
C LEU A 193 -10.73 -3.05 -5.93
N ARG A 194 -11.88 -3.13 -6.63
CA ARG A 194 -13.04 -2.23 -6.41
C ARG A 194 -13.72 -2.46 -5.08
N GLU A 195 -13.72 -3.70 -4.58
CA GLU A 195 -14.23 -4.03 -3.25
C GLU A 195 -13.22 -3.74 -2.12
N GLY A 196 -12.06 -3.17 -2.44
CA GLY A 196 -11.04 -2.83 -1.44
C GLY A 196 -10.53 -4.06 -0.69
N GLY A 197 -10.55 -5.23 -1.33
CA GLY A 197 -10.15 -6.50 -0.72
C GLY A 197 -11.15 -7.09 0.29
N GLU A 198 -12.37 -6.54 0.40
CA GLU A 198 -13.45 -7.06 1.27
C GLU A 198 -13.03 -7.29 2.73
N GLY A 199 -12.17 -6.40 3.27
CA GLY A 199 -11.63 -6.51 4.63
C GLY A 199 -10.41 -7.41 4.76
N ASN A 200 -9.78 -7.79 3.65
CA ASN A 200 -8.54 -8.56 3.57
C ASN A 200 -7.44 -7.83 2.78
N ALA A 201 -7.50 -6.50 2.68
CA ALA A 201 -6.54 -5.71 1.92
C ALA A 201 -5.12 -5.91 2.41
N VAL A 202 -4.91 -6.05 3.72
CA VAL A 202 -3.59 -6.34 4.32
C VAL A 202 -2.96 -7.62 3.76
N THR A 203 -3.78 -8.60 3.38
CA THR A 203 -3.30 -9.86 2.79
C THR A 203 -3.18 -9.76 1.28
N ILE A 204 -4.15 -9.12 0.61
CA ILE A 204 -4.27 -9.11 -0.86
C ILE A 204 -3.29 -8.10 -1.49
N PHE A 205 -3.31 -6.85 -1.03
CA PHE A 205 -2.67 -5.74 -1.72
C PHE A 205 -1.13 -5.84 -1.80
N PRO A 206 -0.41 -6.42 -0.81
CA PRO A 206 1.04 -6.65 -0.94
C PRO A 206 1.43 -7.55 -2.13
N ASN A 207 0.51 -8.37 -2.66
CA ASN A 207 0.78 -9.25 -3.79
C ASN A 207 0.56 -8.59 -5.15
N LEU A 208 -0.07 -7.42 -5.19
CA LEU A 208 -0.49 -6.77 -6.45
C LEU A 208 0.69 -6.24 -7.25
N LEU A 209 1.70 -5.64 -6.62
CA LEU A 209 2.89 -5.20 -7.34
C LEU A 209 3.67 -6.39 -7.94
N PRO A 210 3.99 -7.46 -7.19
CA PRO A 210 4.56 -8.68 -7.78
C PRO A 210 3.72 -9.25 -8.92
N PHE A 211 2.39 -9.31 -8.76
CA PHE A 211 1.48 -9.79 -9.80
C PHE A 211 1.55 -8.91 -11.05
N LEU A 212 1.40 -7.60 -10.89
CA LEU A 212 1.46 -6.59 -11.95
C LEU A 212 2.78 -6.67 -12.73
N SER A 213 3.90 -6.89 -12.04
CA SER A 213 5.22 -7.02 -12.67
C SER A 213 5.36 -8.22 -13.62
N LYS A 214 4.45 -9.20 -13.52
CA LYS A 214 4.43 -10.42 -14.34
C LYS A 214 3.37 -10.41 -15.43
N ILE A 215 2.61 -9.33 -15.57
CA ILE A 215 1.64 -9.16 -16.66
C ILE A 215 2.42 -8.75 -17.93
N PRO A 216 2.42 -9.55 -19.01
CA PRO A 216 3.09 -9.20 -20.24
C PRO A 216 2.32 -8.10 -20.98
N SER A 217 3.03 -7.29 -21.78
CA SER A 217 2.41 -6.24 -22.60
C SER A 217 1.36 -6.78 -23.57
N SER A 218 1.45 -8.06 -23.98
CA SER A 218 0.45 -8.72 -24.84
C SER A 218 -0.93 -8.88 -24.18
N VAL A 219 -1.01 -8.80 -22.84
CA VAL A 219 -2.28 -8.79 -22.10
C VAL A 219 -2.90 -7.39 -22.07
N CYS A 220 -2.09 -6.36 -22.28
CA CYS A 220 -2.51 -4.97 -22.27
C CYS A 220 -2.85 -4.50 -23.69
N SER A 221 -4.08 -4.80 -24.15
CA SER A 221 -4.57 -4.39 -25.49
C SER A 221 -4.41 -2.88 -25.74
N ASN A 222 -4.64 -2.07 -24.70
CA ASN A 222 -4.26 -0.66 -24.64
C ASN A 222 -3.60 -0.39 -23.28
N LYS A 223 -2.37 0.10 -23.29
CA LYS A 223 -1.57 0.38 -22.10
C LYS A 223 -2.24 1.43 -21.19
N GLN A 224 -2.71 2.54 -21.76
CA GLN A 224 -3.34 3.62 -21.01
C GLN A 224 -4.63 3.12 -20.34
N ASP A 225 -5.54 2.52 -21.12
CA ASP A 225 -6.81 2.00 -20.61
C ASP A 225 -6.62 0.95 -19.51
N PHE A 226 -5.57 0.13 -19.63
CA PHE A 226 -5.24 -0.89 -18.63
C PHE A 226 -4.86 -0.25 -17.29
N TYR A 227 -3.92 0.70 -17.30
CA TYR A 227 -3.47 1.34 -16.07
C TYR A 227 -4.53 2.26 -15.48
N ASP A 228 -5.29 2.98 -16.30
CA ASP A 228 -6.42 3.78 -15.83
C ASP A 228 -7.45 2.90 -15.12
N LYS A 229 -7.85 1.76 -15.73
CA LYS A 229 -8.77 0.80 -15.07
C LYS A 229 -8.18 0.19 -13.79
N PHE A 230 -6.87 -0.07 -13.75
CA PHE A 230 -6.20 -0.60 -12.57
C PHE A 230 -6.26 0.39 -11.40
N PHE A 231 -5.83 1.63 -11.63
CA PHE A 231 -5.82 2.66 -10.59
C PHE A 231 -7.21 3.15 -10.22
N ASP A 232 -8.12 3.26 -11.18
CA ASP A 232 -9.52 3.58 -10.91
C ASP A 232 -10.16 2.50 -10.04
N SER A 233 -9.89 1.22 -10.30
CA SER A 233 -10.38 0.12 -9.47
C SER A 233 -9.87 0.23 -8.03
N ILE A 234 -8.57 0.51 -7.83
CA ILE A 234 -8.03 0.75 -6.47
C ILE A 234 -8.65 1.98 -5.82
N ARG A 235 -8.84 3.07 -6.58
CA ARG A 235 -9.46 4.31 -6.07
C ARG A 235 -10.89 4.09 -5.60
N HIS A 236 -11.67 3.27 -6.31
CA HIS A 236 -12.99 2.83 -5.83
C HIS A 236 -12.87 2.02 -4.54
N GLY A 237 -11.89 1.11 -4.47
CA GLY A 237 -11.59 0.31 -3.28
C GLY A 237 -11.28 1.16 -2.03
N LEU A 238 -10.57 2.30 -2.20
CA LEU A 238 -10.26 3.22 -1.10
C LEU A 238 -11.51 3.79 -0.42
N SER A 239 -12.63 3.89 -1.14
CA SER A 239 -13.90 4.41 -0.62
C SER A 239 -14.80 3.33 -0.02
N GLN A 240 -14.38 2.06 -0.03
CA GLN A 240 -15.19 0.96 0.50
C GLN A 240 -15.26 0.99 2.01
N LYS A 241 -16.42 0.57 2.56
CA LYS A 241 -16.69 0.57 3.99
C LYS A 241 -15.66 -0.23 4.79
N SER A 242 -15.27 -1.40 4.28
CA SER A 242 -14.24 -2.27 4.86
C SER A 242 -12.88 -1.56 5.01
N VAL A 243 -12.55 -0.67 4.08
CA VAL A 243 -11.29 0.08 4.05
C VAL A 243 -11.38 1.31 4.95
N VAL A 244 -12.35 2.20 4.74
CA VAL A 244 -12.44 3.49 5.46
C VAL A 244 -12.66 3.35 6.97
N GLN A 245 -13.03 2.16 7.45
CA GLN A 245 -13.21 1.87 8.88
C GLN A 245 -11.98 1.23 9.54
N SER A 246 -10.92 0.92 8.79
CA SER A 246 -9.73 0.24 9.31
C SER A 246 -8.45 0.91 8.84
N ALA A 247 -7.68 1.44 9.80
CA ALA A 247 -6.39 2.06 9.50
C ALA A 247 -5.40 1.07 8.84
N ALA A 248 -5.45 -0.22 9.19
CA ALA A 248 -4.59 -1.24 8.58
C ALA A 248 -4.93 -1.47 7.11
N GLU A 249 -6.23 -1.55 6.79
CA GLU A 249 -6.73 -1.71 5.43
C GLU A 249 -6.42 -0.47 4.59
N CYS A 250 -6.70 0.73 5.10
CA CYS A 250 -6.30 2.00 4.47
C CYS A 250 -4.82 2.02 4.10
N ASN A 251 -3.94 1.64 5.03
CA ASN A 251 -2.50 1.61 4.79
C ASN A 251 -2.10 0.59 3.72
N ALA A 252 -2.69 -0.61 3.71
CA ALA A 252 -2.39 -1.62 2.71
C ALA A 252 -2.77 -1.14 1.30
N VAL A 253 -3.97 -0.57 1.14
CA VAL A 253 -4.46 -0.06 -0.16
C VAL A 253 -3.66 1.15 -0.62
N ALA A 254 -3.46 2.15 0.25
CA ALA A 254 -2.73 3.37 -0.08
C ALA A 254 -1.26 3.09 -0.45
N ARG A 255 -0.60 2.18 0.28
CA ARG A 255 0.77 1.76 -0.01
C ARG A 255 0.85 1.07 -1.37
N CYS A 256 -0.03 0.12 -1.65
CA CYS A 256 -0.07 -0.54 -2.96
C CYS A 256 -0.32 0.45 -4.10
N TYR A 257 -1.24 1.42 -3.92
CA TYR A 257 -1.51 2.44 -4.93
C TYR A 257 -0.21 3.18 -5.31
N ILE A 258 0.55 3.64 -4.33
CA ILE A 258 1.79 4.38 -4.56
C ILE A 258 2.93 3.49 -5.04
N GLU A 259 3.08 2.27 -4.53
CA GLU A 259 4.11 1.32 -4.97
C GLU A 259 3.92 0.90 -6.44
N CYS A 260 2.68 0.60 -6.84
CA CYS A 260 2.36 0.31 -8.24
C CYS A 260 2.58 1.52 -9.15
N LEU A 261 2.17 2.72 -8.73
CA LEU A 261 2.41 3.95 -9.50
C LEU A 261 3.90 4.20 -9.70
N ARG A 262 4.69 4.08 -8.64
CA ARG A 262 6.15 4.22 -8.69
C ARG A 262 6.77 3.22 -9.65
N TYR A 263 6.35 1.96 -9.60
CA TYR A 263 6.83 0.92 -10.50
C TYR A 263 6.53 1.22 -11.97
N ILE A 264 5.29 1.62 -12.28
CA ILE A 264 4.89 1.93 -13.67
C ILE A 264 5.64 3.15 -14.21
N VAL A 265 5.79 4.21 -13.41
CA VAL A 265 6.59 5.38 -13.80
C VAL A 265 8.05 4.99 -14.03
N LEU A 266 8.63 4.12 -13.19
CA LEU A 266 9.98 3.61 -13.40
C LEU A 266 10.12 2.82 -14.72
N LEU A 267 9.15 1.97 -15.06
CA LEU A 267 9.16 1.20 -16.32
C LEU A 267 9.06 2.09 -17.56
N HIS A 268 8.33 3.20 -17.47
CA HIS A 268 8.00 4.06 -18.60
C HIS A 268 8.65 5.43 -18.51
N LEU A 269 9.78 5.55 -17.80
CA LEU A 269 10.42 6.85 -17.54
C LEU A 269 10.87 7.57 -18.83
N SER A 270 11.14 6.83 -19.90
CA SER A 270 11.43 7.38 -21.24
C SER A 270 10.20 7.96 -21.95
N GLU A 271 9.00 7.60 -21.51
CA GLU A 271 7.72 8.05 -22.08
C GLU A 271 7.16 9.21 -21.25
N SER A 272 7.76 10.38 -21.43
CA SER A 272 7.47 11.59 -20.65
C SER A 272 5.97 11.91 -20.57
N ASP A 273 5.27 12.00 -21.71
CA ASP A 273 3.85 12.40 -21.76
C ASP A 273 2.96 11.42 -20.99
N PHE A 274 3.26 10.12 -21.11
CA PHE A 274 2.56 9.08 -20.36
C PHE A 274 2.78 9.22 -18.85
N CYS A 275 4.03 9.39 -18.41
CA CYS A 275 4.34 9.59 -16.99
C CYS A 275 3.72 10.87 -16.43
N GLN A 276 3.70 11.96 -17.20
CA GLN A 276 3.04 13.20 -16.81
C GLN A 276 1.53 13.02 -16.63
N ALA A 277 0.87 12.29 -17.55
CA ALA A 277 -0.54 11.95 -17.41
C ALA A 277 -0.83 11.11 -16.16
N LEU A 278 0.05 10.16 -15.79
CA LEU A 278 -0.08 9.39 -14.54
C LEU A 278 0.01 10.30 -13.31
N VAL A 279 0.94 11.27 -13.29
CA VAL A 279 1.04 12.22 -12.17
C VAL A 279 -0.21 13.08 -12.07
N GLN A 280 -0.67 13.65 -13.18
CA GLN A 280 -1.83 14.54 -13.19
C GLN A 280 -3.13 13.80 -12.84
N ASN A 281 -3.42 12.69 -13.52
CA ASN A 281 -4.71 12.03 -13.39
C ASN A 281 -4.79 11.11 -12.17
N LEU A 282 -3.67 10.50 -11.77
CA LEU A 282 -3.67 9.47 -10.72
C LEU A 282 -3.12 9.97 -9.40
N LEU A 283 -1.97 10.65 -9.39
CA LEU A 283 -1.37 11.13 -8.15
C LEU A 283 -2.10 12.36 -7.61
N ILE A 284 -2.24 13.41 -8.44
CA ILE A 284 -2.95 14.64 -8.05
C ILE A 284 -4.44 14.35 -7.86
N GLY A 285 -5.08 13.59 -8.76
CA GLY A 285 -6.48 13.19 -8.59
C GLY A 285 -6.75 12.42 -7.28
N ALA A 286 -5.81 11.59 -6.82
CA ALA A 286 -5.94 10.92 -5.52
C ALA A 286 -5.79 11.90 -4.34
N VAL A 287 -4.85 12.85 -4.41
CA VAL A 287 -4.69 13.90 -3.38
C VAL A 287 -5.94 14.76 -3.32
N GLU A 288 -6.46 15.22 -4.46
CA GLU A 288 -7.68 16.01 -4.56
C GLU A 288 -8.88 15.30 -3.90
N LEU A 289 -9.05 14.01 -4.18
CA LEU A 289 -10.11 13.21 -3.56
C LEU A 289 -9.99 13.20 -2.02
N MET A 290 -8.77 13.04 -1.47
CA MET A 290 -8.53 13.08 -0.02
C MET A 290 -8.79 14.44 0.60
N LEU A 291 -8.56 15.52 -0.14
CA LEU A 291 -8.82 16.88 0.32
C LEU A 291 -10.32 17.19 0.37
N LYS A 292 -11.12 16.62 -0.53
CA LYS A 292 -12.54 16.94 -0.70
C LYS A 292 -13.52 16.02 0.04
N ASP A 293 -13.22 14.72 0.18
CA ASP A 293 -14.16 13.76 0.78
C ASP A 293 -13.87 13.48 2.26
N GLN A 294 -14.76 13.95 3.14
CA GLN A 294 -14.67 13.78 4.59
C GLN A 294 -14.71 12.30 5.04
N LYS A 295 -15.31 11.42 4.24
CA LYS A 295 -15.37 9.98 4.56
C LYS A 295 -14.01 9.31 4.47
N LEU A 296 -13.04 9.96 3.84
CA LEU A 296 -11.71 9.42 3.56
C LEU A 296 -10.66 9.87 4.60
N LEU A 297 -11.07 10.23 5.82
CA LEU A 297 -10.16 10.66 6.89
C LEU A 297 -8.99 9.68 7.10
N LEU A 298 -9.29 8.41 7.37
CA LEU A 298 -8.26 7.40 7.61
C LEU A 298 -7.45 7.10 6.36
N VAL A 299 -8.05 7.23 5.18
CA VAL A 299 -7.35 7.04 3.92
C VAL A 299 -6.36 8.18 3.68
N SER A 300 -6.73 9.43 3.93
CA SER A 300 -5.84 10.58 3.80
C SER A 300 -4.61 10.46 4.72
N ALA A 301 -4.82 10.01 5.97
CA ALA A 301 -3.76 9.75 6.93
C ALA A 301 -2.81 8.61 6.50
N ALA A 302 -3.30 7.65 5.71
CA ALA A 302 -2.50 6.57 5.13
C ALA A 302 -1.80 6.98 3.82
N LEU A 303 -2.45 7.78 2.96
CA LEU A 303 -1.97 8.15 1.63
C LEU A 303 -0.92 9.26 1.68
N PHE A 304 -1.12 10.31 2.49
CA PHE A 304 -0.21 11.46 2.56
C PHE A 304 1.25 11.06 2.86
N PRO A 305 1.55 10.14 3.80
CA PRO A 305 2.89 9.65 4.00
C PRO A 305 3.51 8.95 2.78
N GLN A 306 2.70 8.20 2.04
CA GLN A 306 3.17 7.47 0.85
C GLN A 306 3.49 8.44 -0.29
N VAL A 307 2.64 9.45 -0.51
CA VAL A 307 2.89 10.52 -1.48
C VAL A 307 4.16 11.29 -1.10
N SER A 308 4.32 11.66 0.17
CA SER A 308 5.54 12.31 0.67
C SER A 308 6.80 11.47 0.39
N GLY A 309 6.75 10.18 0.71
CA GLY A 309 7.85 9.25 0.43
C GLY A 309 8.18 9.10 -1.06
N LEU A 310 7.17 9.15 -1.94
CA LEU A 310 7.34 9.11 -3.39
C LEU A 310 8.02 10.38 -3.92
N ILE A 311 7.51 11.56 -3.55
CA ILE A 311 8.06 12.84 -3.99
C ILE A 311 9.49 12.99 -3.50
N TYR A 312 9.75 12.64 -2.23
CA TYR A 312 11.11 12.64 -1.70
C TYR A 312 12.06 11.74 -2.50
N HIS A 313 11.61 10.54 -2.87
CA HIS A 313 12.42 9.63 -3.68
C HIS A 313 12.71 10.20 -5.08
N TRP A 314 11.68 10.72 -5.76
CA TRP A 314 11.81 11.30 -7.09
C TRP A 314 12.71 12.54 -7.10
N SER A 315 12.63 13.41 -6.08
CA SER A 315 13.50 14.58 -5.99
C SER A 315 14.98 14.23 -5.77
N ASN A 316 15.26 13.06 -5.21
CA ASN A 316 16.62 12.57 -4.98
C ASN A 316 17.11 11.58 -6.05
N SER A 317 16.37 11.42 -7.16
CA SER A 317 16.70 10.47 -8.23
C SER A 317 16.75 11.16 -9.59
N GLU A 318 17.69 10.77 -10.43
CA GLU A 318 17.80 11.28 -11.80
C GLU A 318 16.59 10.88 -12.67
N GLY A 319 16.24 11.72 -13.64
CA GLY A 319 15.15 11.46 -14.59
C GLY A 319 13.75 11.87 -14.15
N TYR A 320 13.53 12.19 -12.86
CA TYR A 320 12.20 12.53 -12.34
C TYR A 320 11.91 14.04 -12.21
N GLY A 321 12.87 14.91 -12.54
CA GLY A 321 12.76 16.36 -12.29
C GLY A 321 11.50 17.01 -12.87
N VAL A 322 11.11 16.63 -14.10
CA VAL A 322 9.87 17.11 -14.74
C VAL A 322 8.63 16.67 -13.97
N LEU A 323 8.59 15.44 -13.46
CA LEU A 323 7.45 14.90 -12.71
C LEU A 323 7.32 15.57 -11.33
N VAL A 324 8.45 15.84 -10.67
CA VAL A 324 8.48 16.58 -9.40
C VAL A 324 7.94 17.99 -9.61
N GLN A 325 8.41 18.70 -10.63
CA GLN A 325 7.92 20.05 -10.95
C GLN A 325 6.43 20.04 -11.31
N LEU A 326 5.98 19.07 -12.11
CA LEU A 326 4.58 18.90 -12.48
C LEU A 326 3.69 18.66 -11.25
N PHE A 327 4.13 17.80 -10.32
CA PHE A 327 3.42 17.55 -9.07
C PHE A 327 3.23 18.85 -8.27
N TRP A 328 4.30 19.61 -8.05
CA TRP A 328 4.22 20.85 -7.26
C TRP A 328 3.37 21.93 -7.92
N ASN A 329 3.47 22.08 -9.24
CA ASN A 329 2.64 23.03 -10.00
C ASN A 329 1.15 22.68 -9.88
N ASN A 330 0.80 21.42 -10.11
CA ASN A 330 -0.58 20.95 -10.00
C ASN A 330 -1.11 21.00 -8.57
N LEU A 331 -0.30 20.67 -7.57
CA LEU A 331 -0.68 20.81 -6.16
C LEU A 331 -0.95 22.27 -5.81
N THR A 332 -0.09 23.20 -6.25
CA THR A 332 -0.29 24.63 -6.01
C THR A 332 -1.58 25.13 -6.67
N SER A 333 -1.84 24.73 -7.93
CA SER A 333 -3.10 25.07 -8.63
C SER A 333 -4.31 24.53 -7.88
N LEU A 334 -4.27 23.25 -7.50
CA LEU A 334 -5.34 22.58 -6.75
C LEU A 334 -5.64 23.31 -5.43
N VAL A 335 -4.61 23.72 -4.69
CA VAL A 335 -4.75 24.46 -3.44
C VAL A 335 -5.37 25.84 -3.68
N LEU A 336 -4.88 26.57 -4.68
CA LEU A 336 -5.43 27.87 -5.06
C LEU A 336 -6.91 27.76 -5.43
N GLU A 337 -7.25 26.84 -6.32
CA GLU A 337 -8.63 26.59 -6.76
C GLU A 337 -9.54 26.19 -5.58
N SER A 338 -9.07 25.27 -4.72
CA SER A 338 -9.85 24.79 -3.57
C SER A 338 -10.10 25.89 -2.53
N LEU A 339 -9.17 26.83 -2.37
CA LEU A 339 -9.29 27.92 -1.39
C LEU A 339 -9.99 29.17 -1.94
N SER A 340 -10.05 29.31 -3.27
CA SER A 340 -10.70 30.43 -3.99
C SER A 340 -12.21 30.26 -4.16
N SER A 341 -12.80 29.15 -3.67
CA SER A 341 -14.23 28.89 -3.80
C SER A 341 -15.08 30.03 -3.19
N PRO A 342 -16.08 30.56 -3.94
CA PRO A 342 -16.87 31.74 -3.57
C PRO A 342 -17.96 31.42 -2.54
N GLU A 343 -17.63 30.76 -1.43
CA GLU A 343 -18.50 30.79 -0.24
C GLU A 343 -18.40 32.16 0.45
N ASP A 344 -18.80 33.21 -0.28
CA ASP A 344 -18.88 34.61 0.11
C ASP A 344 -20.17 34.87 0.91
N ALA A 345 -20.40 34.09 1.97
CA ALA A 345 -21.44 34.39 2.95
C ALA A 345 -20.79 34.54 4.33
N PRO A 346 -20.94 35.70 5.01
CA PRO A 346 -20.24 36.02 6.26
C PRO A 346 -20.61 35.09 7.44
N HIS A 347 -21.53 34.14 7.26
CA HIS A 347 -21.97 33.17 8.28
C HIS A 347 -21.81 31.70 7.83
N SER A 348 -21.20 31.42 6.67
CA SER A 348 -20.95 30.05 6.21
C SER A 348 -19.55 29.61 6.60
N ARG A 349 -19.35 29.32 7.89
CA ARG A 349 -18.35 28.32 8.26
C ARG A 349 -18.87 26.97 7.77
N SER A 350 -18.64 26.66 6.50
CA SER A 350 -18.94 25.34 6.01
C SER A 350 -17.95 24.37 6.65
N ILE A 351 -18.46 23.28 7.21
CA ILE A 351 -17.67 22.14 7.73
C ILE A 351 -16.63 21.69 6.69
N CYS A 352 -16.89 21.94 5.40
CA CYS A 352 -15.98 21.70 4.29
C CYS A 352 -14.69 22.53 4.34
N THR A 353 -14.72 23.80 4.77
CA THR A 353 -13.55 24.68 4.80
C THR A 353 -12.58 24.31 5.93
N GLU A 354 -13.10 24.03 7.13
CA GLU A 354 -12.27 23.55 8.24
C GLU A 354 -11.64 22.18 7.92
N TRP A 355 -12.43 21.28 7.31
CA TRP A 355 -11.93 20.01 6.82
C TRP A 355 -10.76 20.18 5.85
N LEU A 356 -10.96 20.98 4.79
CA LEU A 356 -9.94 21.22 3.76
C LEU A 356 -8.65 21.77 4.38
N LEU A 357 -8.75 22.81 5.21
CA LEU A 357 -7.57 23.41 5.86
C LEU A 357 -6.85 22.40 6.76
N ASN A 358 -7.59 21.61 7.53
CA ASN A 358 -6.98 20.59 8.37
C ASN A 358 -6.24 19.53 7.53
N ARG A 359 -6.84 19.05 6.42
CA ARG A 359 -6.19 18.10 5.49
C ARG A 359 -4.95 18.71 4.84
N LEU A 360 -5.00 19.96 4.40
CA LEU A 360 -3.87 20.67 3.80
C LEU A 360 -2.71 20.82 4.78
N VAL A 361 -2.98 21.20 6.03
CA VAL A 361 -1.95 21.29 7.08
C VAL A 361 -1.30 19.93 7.30
N GLU A 362 -2.09 18.87 7.48
CA GLU A 362 -1.55 17.51 7.66
C GLU A 362 -0.71 17.05 6.47
N PHE A 363 -1.15 17.35 5.25
CA PHE A 363 -0.40 16.99 4.05
C PHE A 363 0.94 17.74 3.97
N CYS A 364 0.96 19.05 4.25
CA CYS A 364 2.19 19.84 4.30
C CYS A 364 3.17 19.27 5.35
N LEU A 365 2.67 18.94 6.55
CA LEU A 365 3.50 18.34 7.60
C LEU A 365 4.09 16.98 7.19
N CYS A 366 3.33 16.17 6.45
CA CYS A 366 3.83 14.93 5.87
C CYS A 366 4.93 15.19 4.84
N LEU A 367 4.73 16.15 3.94
CA LEU A 367 5.71 16.55 2.92
C LEU A 367 7.01 17.10 3.53
N LYS A 368 6.94 17.78 4.67
CA LYS A 368 8.11 18.28 5.41
C LYS A 368 8.98 17.16 5.98
N ASN A 369 8.37 16.06 6.46
CA ASN A 369 9.05 15.03 7.25
C ASN A 369 8.96 13.61 6.64
N PRO A 370 9.49 13.38 5.41
CA PRO A 370 9.38 12.08 4.74
C PRO A 370 10.15 10.95 5.45
N LYS A 371 11.21 11.28 6.22
CA LYS A 371 12.12 10.29 6.85
C LYS A 371 11.50 9.59 8.07
N HIS A 372 10.67 10.28 8.86
CA HIS A 372 10.09 9.73 10.10
C HIS A 372 8.97 8.70 9.85
N GLN A 373 8.32 8.76 8.68
CA GLN A 373 7.21 7.88 8.31
C GLN A 373 7.65 6.46 7.88
N ARG A 374 8.95 6.26 7.63
CA ARG A 374 9.54 4.95 7.26
C ARG A 374 9.82 4.03 8.45
N SER A 375 9.76 4.53 9.68
CA SER A 375 10.15 3.76 10.89
C SER A 375 9.06 2.82 11.43
N SER A 376 7.81 2.95 10.98
CA SER A 376 6.73 2.02 11.35
C SER A 376 6.65 0.84 10.37
N ARG A 377 7.35 -0.24 10.73
CA ARG A 377 7.24 -1.63 10.21
C ARG A 377 7.68 -1.84 8.75
N GLY A 378 9.00 -1.89 8.58
CA GLY A 378 9.62 -2.52 7.42
C GLY A 378 9.37 -4.02 7.38
N LEU A 379 8.36 -4.46 6.62
CA LEU A 379 8.42 -5.76 5.96
C LEU A 379 9.33 -5.61 4.75
N ARG A 380 10.63 -5.86 4.97
CA ARG A 380 11.58 -6.11 3.88
C ARG A 380 11.24 -7.48 3.31
N VAL A 381 10.75 -7.53 2.08
CA VAL A 381 10.69 -8.78 1.32
C VAL A 381 12.13 -9.15 0.97
N LYS A 382 12.73 -10.06 1.74
CA LYS A 382 13.96 -10.74 1.35
C LYS A 382 13.57 -11.85 0.38
N PHE A 383 13.99 -11.72 -0.87
CA PHE A 383 14.03 -12.87 -1.78
C PHE A 383 15.11 -13.82 -1.27
N VAL A 384 14.71 -14.97 -0.75
CA VAL A 384 15.63 -16.05 -0.39
C VAL A 384 15.94 -16.81 -1.67
N PHE A 385 17.14 -16.59 -2.21
CA PHE A 385 17.73 -17.53 -3.16
C PHE A 385 18.34 -18.69 -2.36
N PRO A 386 18.19 -19.95 -2.77
CA PRO A 386 18.83 -21.06 -2.10
C PRO A 386 20.35 -21.00 -2.32
N GLU A 387 21.11 -20.84 -1.24
CA GLU A 387 22.56 -21.04 -1.22
C GLU A 387 22.89 -22.53 -1.35
N ASN A 388 23.83 -22.86 -2.24
CA ASN A 388 24.49 -24.15 -2.28
C ASN A 388 25.61 -24.16 -1.23
N ASP A 389 25.51 -25.05 -0.25
CA ASP A 389 26.60 -25.36 0.67
C ASP A 389 27.74 -26.07 -0.08
N SER A 390 28.91 -25.42 -0.19
CA SER A 390 30.19 -26.13 -0.09
C SER A 390 31.34 -25.20 0.31
N ASN A 391 31.90 -25.52 1.48
CA ASN A 391 33.26 -25.24 1.98
C ASN A 391 33.72 -23.79 2.17
N GLY A 392 33.55 -23.33 3.42
CA GLY A 392 34.63 -22.85 4.30
C GLY A 392 35.67 -21.88 3.76
N GLU A 393 35.43 -20.59 3.99
CA GLU A 393 36.42 -19.65 4.55
C GLU A 393 35.66 -18.46 5.15
N SER A 394 35.96 -18.16 6.42
CA SER A 394 35.36 -17.05 7.16
C SER A 394 35.85 -15.71 6.58
N LEU A 395 34.98 -15.01 5.87
CA LEU A 395 35.16 -13.60 5.56
C LEU A 395 34.07 -12.80 6.29
N GLU A 396 34.55 -11.85 7.08
CA GLU A 396 33.76 -10.94 7.89
C GLU A 396 32.66 -10.26 7.06
N ALA A 397 31.46 -10.19 7.64
CA ALA A 397 30.32 -9.54 7.02
C ALA A 397 30.61 -8.04 6.84
N GLU A 398 30.83 -7.61 5.60
CA GLU A 398 30.79 -6.20 5.24
C GLU A 398 29.40 -5.64 5.58
N SER A 399 29.39 -4.68 6.51
CA SER A 399 28.25 -3.82 6.79
C SER A 399 27.78 -3.13 5.49
N PRO A 400 26.48 -3.07 5.18
CA PRO A 400 26.02 -2.29 4.05
C PRO A 400 26.22 -0.81 4.41
N THR A 401 27.07 -0.16 3.62
CA THR A 401 27.30 1.27 3.59
C THR A 401 25.96 1.99 3.60
N ASP A 402 25.69 2.72 4.68
CA ASP A 402 24.73 3.82 4.62
C ASP A 402 25.24 4.77 3.54
N THR A 403 24.67 4.67 2.33
CA THR A 403 24.88 5.68 1.31
C THR A 403 24.23 6.95 1.83
N VAL A 404 25.05 7.78 2.48
CA VAL A 404 24.77 9.18 2.77
C VAL A 404 24.49 9.85 1.42
N LEU A 405 23.22 9.85 1.02
CA LEU A 405 22.75 10.58 -0.14
C LEU A 405 22.87 12.07 0.15
N SER A 406 23.38 12.77 -0.84
CA SER A 406 23.86 14.14 -0.81
C SER A 406 22.81 15.16 -0.37
N ILE A 407 23.28 16.14 0.39
CA ILE A 407 22.55 17.28 0.98
C ILE A 407 22.01 18.28 -0.09
N SER A 408 22.23 18.05 -1.39
CA SER A 408 21.96 19.04 -2.45
C SER A 408 20.50 19.13 -2.91
N ASN A 409 19.73 18.03 -2.87
CA ASN A 409 18.37 18.02 -3.45
C ASN A 409 17.26 18.24 -2.42
N ASP A 410 17.57 18.19 -1.11
CA ASP A 410 16.62 18.52 -0.03
C ASP A 410 16.13 19.99 -0.17
N VAL A 411 17.00 20.90 -0.63
CA VAL A 411 16.68 22.34 -0.84
C VAL A 411 15.57 22.59 -1.87
N HIS A 412 15.48 21.75 -2.91
CA HIS A 412 14.49 21.96 -3.97
C HIS A 412 13.06 21.59 -3.53
N VAL A 413 12.91 20.48 -2.79
CA VAL A 413 11.61 20.06 -2.22
C VAL A 413 11.13 21.10 -1.21
N ASP A 414 12.03 21.55 -0.34
CA ASP A 414 11.73 22.56 0.67
C ASP A 414 11.25 23.86 0.03
N ARG A 415 11.86 24.29 -1.09
CA ARG A 415 11.43 25.48 -1.84
C ARG A 415 10.01 25.36 -2.40
N TYR A 416 9.67 24.25 -3.05
CA TYR A 416 8.32 24.09 -3.60
C TYR A 416 7.26 23.94 -2.51
N LEU A 417 7.59 23.21 -1.44
CA LEU A 417 6.72 23.08 -0.28
C LEU A 417 6.45 24.44 0.38
N GLN A 418 7.50 25.28 0.49
CA GLN A 418 7.38 26.63 1.01
C GLN A 418 6.38 27.47 0.19
N ILE A 419 6.40 27.39 -1.14
CA ILE A 419 5.43 28.09 -2.01
C ILE A 419 3.99 27.65 -1.70
N VAL A 420 3.74 26.35 -1.58
CA VAL A 420 2.41 25.82 -1.25
C VAL A 420 1.95 26.30 0.13
N VAL A 421 2.85 26.26 1.13
CA VAL A 421 2.56 26.74 2.49
C VAL A 421 2.24 28.23 2.49
N GLU A 422 3.00 29.05 1.76
CA GLU A 422 2.75 30.48 1.63
C GLU A 422 1.37 30.77 1.03
N VAL A 423 0.96 30.04 -0.01
CA VAL A 423 -0.37 30.16 -0.60
C VAL A 423 -1.47 29.89 0.44
N ILE A 424 -1.32 28.82 1.24
CA ILE A 424 -2.30 28.47 2.27
C ILE A 424 -2.32 29.54 3.37
N CYS A 425 -1.16 29.97 3.86
CA CYS A 425 -1.04 31.00 4.90
C CYS A 425 -1.65 32.34 4.45
N VAL A 426 -1.35 32.78 3.23
CA VAL A 426 -1.95 33.98 2.63
C VAL A 426 -3.47 33.86 2.56
N SER A 427 -3.99 32.69 2.15
CA SER A 427 -5.44 32.48 2.10
C SER A 427 -6.08 32.54 3.50
N CYS A 428 -5.49 31.89 4.49
CA CYS A 428 -5.95 31.97 5.88
C CYS A 428 -5.95 33.41 6.38
N PHE A 429 -4.87 34.16 6.14
CA PHE A 429 -4.76 35.56 6.55
C PHE A 429 -5.82 36.45 5.90
N LYS A 430 -6.04 36.32 4.59
CA LYS A 430 -7.11 37.03 3.86
C LYS A 430 -8.48 36.71 4.44
N LYS A 431 -8.77 35.44 4.70
CA LYS A 431 -10.06 35.01 5.28
C LYS A 431 -10.24 35.51 6.71
N THR A 432 -9.18 35.55 7.53
CA THR A 432 -9.23 36.20 8.86
C THR A 432 -9.58 37.68 8.71
N LYS A 433 -8.96 38.40 7.77
CA LYS A 433 -9.22 39.82 7.52
C LYS A 433 -10.65 40.07 7.02
N GLN A 434 -11.13 39.23 6.11
CA GLN A 434 -12.46 39.34 5.49
C GLN A 434 -13.59 39.00 6.46
N PHE A 435 -13.42 37.97 7.29
CA PHE A 435 -14.51 37.42 8.11
C PHE A 435 -14.36 37.68 9.61
N CYS A 436 -13.23 38.21 10.07
CA CYS A 436 -12.89 38.37 11.49
C CYS A 436 -13.04 37.06 12.30
N ASP A 437 -12.74 35.91 11.69
CA ASP A 437 -12.83 34.59 12.35
C ASP A 437 -11.45 34.10 12.82
N PRO A 438 -11.24 33.91 14.15
CA PRO A 438 -9.97 33.42 14.70
C PRO A 438 -9.66 31.96 14.35
N ALA A 439 -10.61 31.17 13.82
CA ALA A 439 -10.37 29.79 13.40
C ALA A 439 -9.31 29.68 12.29
N PHE A 440 -9.25 30.64 11.36
CA PHE A 440 -8.22 30.68 10.33
C PHE A 440 -6.82 30.94 10.92
N LEU A 441 -6.74 31.68 12.04
CA LEU A 441 -5.48 31.92 12.76
C LEU A 441 -4.91 30.64 13.36
N PHE A 442 -5.75 29.68 13.75
CA PHE A 442 -5.28 28.38 14.23
C PHE A 442 -4.50 27.62 13.16
N TYR A 443 -5.02 27.55 11.93
CA TYR A 443 -4.34 26.88 10.82
C TYR A 443 -3.09 27.67 10.37
N LEU A 444 -3.19 29.01 10.33
CA LEU A 444 -2.06 29.89 10.05
C LEU A 444 -0.92 29.70 11.06
N ASN A 445 -1.23 29.70 12.37
CA ASN A 445 -0.25 29.50 13.43
C ASN A 445 0.41 28.12 13.34
N LYS A 446 -0.38 27.05 13.08
CA LYS A 446 0.17 25.70 12.88
C LYS A 446 1.19 25.65 11.74
N LEU A 447 0.89 26.30 10.61
CA LEU A 447 1.81 26.36 9.47
C LEU A 447 3.02 27.23 9.76
N ILE A 448 2.85 28.42 10.35
CA ILE A 448 3.97 29.30 10.72
C ILE A 448 4.92 28.60 11.67
N ARG A 449 4.42 27.96 12.74
CA ARG A 449 5.25 27.19 13.68
C ARG A 449 6.02 26.07 13.00
N ALA A 450 5.43 25.44 11.98
CA ALA A 450 6.05 24.35 11.26
C ALA A 450 6.95 24.80 10.10
N PHE A 451 6.78 25.99 9.53
CA PHE A 451 7.43 26.44 8.29
C PHE A 451 7.91 27.89 8.38
N GLU A 452 8.37 28.30 9.56
CA GLU A 452 8.79 29.69 9.79
C GLU A 452 9.91 30.11 8.84
N SER A 453 9.64 31.18 8.08
CA SER A 453 10.60 31.81 7.17
C SER A 453 10.31 33.30 7.04
N ARG A 454 11.32 34.09 6.68
CA ARG A 454 11.13 35.53 6.44
C ARG A 454 10.21 35.75 5.24
N GLU A 455 10.35 34.91 4.21
CA GLU A 455 9.60 34.94 2.96
C GLU A 455 8.11 34.78 3.21
N LEU A 456 7.71 33.90 4.14
CA LEU A 456 6.31 33.73 4.53
C LEU A 456 5.70 35.03 5.07
N PHE A 457 6.38 35.70 6.00
CA PHE A 457 5.89 36.98 6.54
C PHE A 457 5.88 38.09 5.50
N VAL A 458 6.84 38.10 4.56
CA VAL A 458 6.81 39.02 3.40
C VAL A 458 5.59 38.75 2.52
N SER A 459 5.25 37.49 2.27
CA SER A 459 4.07 37.11 1.49
C SER A 459 2.77 37.56 2.17
N LEU A 460 2.69 37.52 3.52
CA LEU A 460 1.58 38.11 4.28
C LEU A 460 1.54 39.63 4.17
N LEU A 461 2.69 40.31 4.33
CA LEU A 461 2.79 41.77 4.21
C LEU A 461 2.34 42.27 2.84
N LYS A 462 2.77 41.61 1.76
CA LYS A 462 2.40 42.00 0.38
C LYS A 462 0.88 42.04 0.19
N VAL A 463 0.18 41.08 0.77
CA VAL A 463 -1.27 40.99 0.72
C VAL A 463 -1.91 42.09 1.54
N ASP A 464 -1.35 42.39 2.71
CA ASP A 464 -1.88 43.42 3.58
C ASP A 464 -1.73 44.83 2.98
N VAL A 465 -0.58 45.14 2.38
CA VAL A 465 -0.26 46.45 1.79
C VAL A 465 -0.95 46.66 0.44
N THR A 466 -1.13 45.61 -0.39
CA THR A 466 -1.83 45.74 -1.69
C THR A 466 -3.30 46.13 -1.55
N GLU A 467 -3.92 45.93 -0.39
CA GLU A 467 -5.28 46.38 -0.10
C GLU A 467 -5.33 47.79 0.51
N GLU A 468 -4.21 48.32 1.04
CA GLU A 468 -4.21 49.52 1.90
C GLU A 468 -3.54 50.77 1.33
N ILE A 469 -2.89 50.79 0.13
CA ILE A 469 -2.52 51.98 -0.71
C ILE A 469 -1.25 51.66 -1.53
N GLY A 470 -1.24 52.05 -2.82
CA GLY A 470 -0.13 51.90 -3.76
C GLY A 470 1.07 52.81 -3.49
N THR A 471 1.78 52.60 -2.38
CA THR A 471 3.04 53.28 -2.07
C THR A 471 4.19 52.28 -2.01
N GLU A 472 5.24 52.55 -2.79
CA GLU A 472 6.55 51.90 -2.71
C GLU A 472 7.14 52.09 -1.30
N SER A 473 6.88 51.12 -0.44
CA SER A 473 7.33 51.09 0.95
C SER A 473 8.45 50.07 1.09
N LYS A 474 9.52 50.41 1.82
CA LYS A 474 10.57 49.46 2.20
C LYS A 474 9.91 48.26 2.89
N ASP A 475 10.26 47.02 2.49
CA ASP A 475 9.77 45.73 3.02
C ASP A 475 10.14 45.51 4.52
N SER A 476 9.72 46.42 5.39
CA SER A 476 9.88 46.34 6.83
C SER A 476 8.76 45.48 7.38
N LEU A 477 9.10 44.29 7.88
CA LEU A 477 8.12 43.35 8.43
C LEU A 477 7.37 43.88 9.64
N VAL A 478 7.89 44.93 10.32
CA VAL A 478 7.17 45.64 11.38
C VAL A 478 5.85 46.24 10.88
N GLN A 479 5.75 46.58 9.59
CA GLN A 479 4.52 47.12 9.01
C GLN A 479 3.36 46.15 9.16
N LEU A 480 3.58 44.84 8.98
CA LEU A 480 2.55 43.82 9.17
C LEU A 480 1.97 43.83 10.59
N TYR A 481 2.81 44.14 11.59
CA TYR A 481 2.36 44.31 12.96
C TYR A 481 1.52 45.58 13.10
N ASP A 482 2.04 46.72 12.68
CA ASP A 482 1.40 48.03 12.86
C ASP A 482 0.06 48.15 12.10
N SER A 483 -0.02 47.59 10.89
CA SER A 483 -1.20 47.68 10.03
C SER A 483 -2.28 46.67 10.40
N THR A 484 -1.92 45.42 10.75
CA THR A 484 -2.89 44.35 10.97
C THR A 484 -2.83 43.74 12.37
N LEU A 485 -1.68 43.15 12.76
CA LEU A 485 -1.65 42.27 13.93
C LEU A 485 -1.94 43.02 15.23
N HIS A 486 -1.45 44.25 15.38
CA HIS A 486 -1.72 45.11 16.53
C HIS A 486 -3.23 45.41 16.66
N LYS A 487 -3.90 45.73 15.55
CA LYS A 487 -5.35 45.98 15.53
C LYS A 487 -6.14 44.73 15.91
N TRP A 488 -5.75 43.55 15.40
CA TRP A 488 -6.40 42.28 15.74
C TRP A 488 -6.18 41.87 17.20
N LEU A 489 -5.05 42.22 17.81
CA LEU A 489 -4.79 41.97 19.23
C LEU A 489 -5.69 42.81 20.15
N GLN A 490 -6.11 44.00 19.69
CA GLN A 490 -7.05 44.88 20.39
C GLN A 490 -8.53 44.50 20.17
N ASP A 491 -8.83 43.69 19.15
CA ASP A 491 -10.18 43.24 18.85
C ASP A 491 -10.51 41.96 19.62
N GLU A 492 -11.40 42.05 20.61
CA GLU A 492 -11.84 40.90 21.43
C GLU A 492 -12.39 39.72 20.62
N LYS A 493 -12.85 39.94 19.37
CA LYS A 493 -13.38 38.86 18.52
C LYS A 493 -12.30 38.01 17.85
N ILE A 494 -11.14 38.60 17.55
CA ILE A 494 -10.04 37.96 16.81
C ILE A 494 -8.88 37.61 17.73
N CYS A 495 -8.68 38.40 18.79
CA CYS A 495 -7.61 38.22 19.75
C CYS A 495 -7.65 36.80 20.34
N SER A 496 -6.54 36.07 20.18
CA SER A 496 -6.42 34.67 20.56
C SER A 496 -4.96 34.29 20.80
N GLU A 497 -4.72 33.18 21.51
CA GLU A 497 -3.37 32.63 21.74
C GLU A 497 -2.62 32.42 20.42
N ASN A 498 -3.33 31.99 19.36
CA ASN A 498 -2.74 31.82 18.04
C ASN A 498 -2.22 33.14 17.44
N LEU A 499 -2.91 34.25 17.66
CA LEU A 499 -2.48 35.56 17.18
C LEU A 499 -1.21 36.04 17.91
N VAL A 500 -1.18 35.80 19.22
CA VAL A 500 -0.01 36.10 20.06
C VAL A 500 1.19 35.29 19.56
N ASP A 501 1.03 33.98 19.35
CA ASP A 501 2.08 33.12 18.80
C ASP A 501 2.61 33.60 17.45
N ILE A 502 1.72 33.99 16.54
CA ILE A 502 2.10 34.52 15.22
C ILE A 502 2.91 35.81 15.38
N THR A 503 2.51 36.67 16.32
CA THR A 503 3.23 37.90 16.63
C THR A 503 4.64 37.61 17.17
N PHE A 504 4.76 36.65 18.09
CA PHE A 504 6.07 36.23 18.59
C PHE A 504 6.94 35.55 17.52
N ALA A 505 6.33 34.82 16.59
CA ALA A 505 7.05 34.26 15.44
C ALA A 505 7.58 35.36 14.50
N LEU A 506 6.79 36.42 14.26
CA LEU A 506 7.22 37.59 13.48
C LEU A 506 8.46 38.25 14.10
N LEU A 507 8.51 38.38 15.43
CA LEU A 507 9.63 39.03 16.13
C LEU A 507 10.97 38.44 15.70
N LYS A 508 11.09 37.14 15.44
CA LYS A 508 12.36 36.49 15.03
C LYS A 508 13.00 37.15 13.81
N PHE A 509 12.21 37.76 12.93
CA PHE A 509 12.64 38.35 11.67
C PHE A 509 12.75 39.88 11.69
N LEU A 510 12.48 40.51 12.84
CA LEU A 510 12.58 41.96 13.04
C LEU A 510 13.97 42.37 13.55
N THR A 511 14.35 43.61 13.25
CA THR A 511 15.52 44.28 13.84
C THR A 511 15.33 44.50 15.35
N ALA A 512 16.41 44.82 16.07
CA ALA A 512 16.32 45.06 17.52
C ALA A 512 15.39 46.23 17.87
N ASP A 513 15.44 47.31 17.09
CA ASP A 513 14.59 48.50 17.31
C ASP A 513 13.11 48.19 17.04
N GLU A 514 12.82 47.48 15.95
CA GLU A 514 11.46 47.02 15.62
C GLU A 514 10.91 46.05 16.69
N LYS A 515 11.73 45.14 17.22
CA LYS A 515 11.33 44.24 18.31
C LYS A 515 10.92 45.02 19.56
N ASN A 516 11.72 46.01 19.95
CA ASN A 516 11.42 46.83 21.13
C ASN A 516 10.10 47.59 20.94
N HIS A 517 9.89 48.18 19.76
CA HIS A 517 8.61 48.83 19.41
C HIS A 517 7.42 47.88 19.55
N VAL A 518 7.50 46.66 19.00
CA VAL A 518 6.42 45.66 19.12
C VAL A 518 6.19 45.23 20.58
N LEU A 519 7.25 45.01 21.36
CA LEU A 519 7.10 44.61 22.77
C LEU A 519 6.51 45.74 23.64
N ASP A 520 6.95 46.99 23.44
CA ASP A 520 6.45 48.15 24.17
C ASP A 520 4.96 48.44 23.88
N THR A 521 4.52 48.14 22.66
CA THR A 521 3.12 48.29 22.24
C THR A 521 2.27 47.11 22.73
N LEU A 522 2.80 45.90 22.75
CA LEU A 522 2.14 44.72 23.34
C LEU A 522 1.85 44.88 24.84
N CYS A 523 2.74 45.52 25.62
CA CYS A 523 2.49 45.77 27.04
C CYS A 523 1.31 46.72 27.32
N LYS A 524 0.75 47.36 26.28
CA LYS A 524 -0.36 48.32 26.37
C LYS A 524 -1.68 47.77 25.84
N VAL A 525 -1.67 46.57 25.25
CA VAL A 525 -2.84 45.79 24.84
C VAL A 525 -3.21 44.85 25.98
#